data_AF-W1XJG7-F1
#
_entry.id   AF-W1XJG7-F1
#
_cell.length_a   1.000
_cell.length_b   1.000
_cell.length_c   1.000
_cell.angle_alpha   90.00
_cell.angle_beta   90.00
_cell.angle_gamma   90.00
#
_symmetry.space_group_name_H-M   'P 1'
#
loop_
_entity.id
_entity.type
_entity.pdbx_description
1 polymer ?
#
loop_
_entity_poly.entity_id
_entity_poly.type
_entity_poly.pdbx_seq_one_letter_code
_entity_poly.pdbx_strand_id
1 'polypeptide(L)' 'SELLNGFINELGWEALLNTRGTTWRKLDETTRNKITDAASAAALMTEMPAIIKRPLLCAPGKPMLLGFSDSSYQQFFHEV' A
#
# COMPACT_ATOMS: atom_id res chain seq x y z
N SER A 1 -11.26 -7.42 -5.43
CA SER A 1 -9.94 -6.90 -4.99
C SER A 1 -9.02 -6.54 -6.17
N GLU A 2 -9.55 -6.29 -7.38
CA GLU A 2 -8.75 -6.00 -8.58
C GLU A 2 -7.88 -4.74 -8.46
N LEU A 3 -8.42 -3.67 -7.88
CA LEU A 3 -7.69 -2.43 -7.61
C LEU A 3 -6.47 -2.65 -6.69
N LEU A 4 -6.65 -3.43 -5.62
CA LEU A 4 -5.59 -3.75 -4.67
C LEU A 4 -4.47 -4.57 -5.32
N ASN A 5 -4.83 -5.53 -6.16
CA ASN A 5 -3.85 -6.30 -6.92
C ASN A 5 -3.05 -5.40 -7.87
N GLY A 6 -3.70 -4.40 -8.48
CA GLY A 6 -3.01 -3.36 -9.25
C GLY A 6 -1.97 -2.62 -8.42
N PHE A 7 -2.34 -2.18 -7.21
CA PHE A 7 -1.41 -1.52 -6.30
C PHE A 7 -0.23 -2.41 -5.92
N ILE A 8 -0.49 -3.69 -5.61
CA ILE A 8 0.54 -4.65 -5.24
C ILE A 8 1.50 -4.91 -6.41
N ASN A 9 1.00 -5.01 -7.63
CA ASN A 9 1.81 -5.24 -8.81
C ASN A 9 2.73 -4.04 -9.14
N GLU A 10 2.27 -2.81 -8.90
CA GLU A 10 3.02 -1.61 -9.23
C GLU A 10 3.98 -1.18 -8.10
N LEU A 11 3.52 -1.20 -6.85
CA LEU A 11 4.26 -0.68 -5.68
C LEU A 11 4.92 -1.77 -4.84
N GLY A 12 4.50 -3.03 -4.98
CA GLY A 12 4.86 -4.11 -4.09
C GLY A 12 4.03 -4.13 -2.80
N TRP A 13 3.69 -5.34 -2.34
CA TRP A 13 2.88 -5.53 -1.14
C TRP A 13 3.58 -5.06 0.15
N GLU A 14 4.91 -5.20 0.22
CA GLU A 14 5.69 -4.79 1.41
C GLU A 14 5.63 -3.28 1.64
N ALA A 15 5.75 -2.48 0.57
CA ALA A 15 5.71 -1.03 0.66
C ALA A 15 4.32 -0.53 1.09
N LEU A 16 3.27 -1.18 0.59
CA LEU A 16 1.87 -0.89 0.90
C LEU A 16 1.50 -1.19 2.35
N LEU A 17 2.17 -2.13 3.02
CA LEU A 17 1.92 -2.39 4.43
C LEU A 17 2.46 -1.27 5.31
N ASN A 18 1.58 -0.71 6.15
CA ASN A 18 1.97 0.23 7.18
C ASN A 18 2.50 -0.50 8.41
N THR A 19 3.73 -1.03 8.31
CA THR A 19 4.42 -1.73 9.40
C THR A 19 4.67 -0.86 10.64
N ARG A 20 4.60 0.47 10.49
CA ARG A 20 4.74 1.44 11.59
C ARG A 20 3.40 1.80 12.24
N GLY A 21 2.28 1.44 11.63
CA GLY A 21 0.93 1.76 12.08
C GLY A 21 0.46 0.92 13.27
N THR A 22 -0.54 1.43 13.99
CA THR A 22 -1.12 0.74 15.16
C THR A 22 -1.80 -0.57 14.77
N THR A 23 -2.44 -0.62 13.60
CA THR A 23 -3.08 -1.84 13.07
C THR A 23 -2.07 -2.99 12.93
N TRP A 24 -0.91 -2.75 12.32
CA TRP A 24 0.15 -3.75 12.20
C TRP A 24 0.73 -4.16 13.55
N ARG A 25 0.95 -3.20 14.45
CA ARG A 25 1.49 -3.46 15.80
C ARG A 25 0.54 -4.26 16.70
N LYS A 26 -0.77 -4.22 16.42
CA LYS A 26 -1.78 -5.00 17.14
C LYS A 26 -1.92 -6.44 16.64
N LEU A 27 -1.36 -6.76 15.47
CA LEU A 27 -1.33 -8.13 14.98
C LEU A 27 -0.41 -8.98 15.86
N ASP A 28 -0.85 -10.19 16.15
CA ASP A 28 0.00 -11.18 16.78
C ASP A 28 1.13 -11.62 15.83
N GLU A 29 2.16 -12.23 16.40
CA GLU A 29 3.31 -12.70 15.63
C GLU A 29 2.92 -13.77 14.62
N THR A 30 1.97 -14.64 14.98
CA THR A 30 1.44 -15.69 14.09
C THR A 30 0.85 -15.10 12.81
N THR A 31 0.03 -14.05 12.92
CA THR A 31 -0.58 -13.42 11.74
C THR A 31 0.46 -12.70 10.90
N ARG A 32 1.42 -12.01 11.52
CA ARG A 32 2.50 -11.34 10.77
C ARG A 32 3.37 -12.33 10.01
N ASN A 33 3.71 -13.46 10.60
CA ASN A 33 4.54 -14.49 9.97
C ASN A 33 3.83 -15.23 8.83
N LYS A 34 2.50 -15.17 8.76
CA LYS A 34 1.73 -15.70 7.62
C LYS A 34 1.78 -14.81 6.38
N ILE A 35 2.23 -13.55 6.51
CA ILE A 35 2.32 -12.62 5.39
C ILE A 35 3.68 -12.79 4.72
N THR A 36 3.74 -13.74 3.78
CA THR A 36 4.98 -14.11 3.07
C THR A 36 4.93 -13.81 1.57
N ASP A 37 3.76 -13.43 1.05
CA ASP A 37 3.55 -13.20 -0.38
C ASP A 37 2.45 -12.17 -0.65
N ALA A 38 2.29 -11.82 -1.93
CA ALA A 38 1.26 -10.88 -2.38
C ALA A 38 -0.17 -11.34 -2.05
N ALA A 39 -0.44 -12.66 -2.05
CA ALA A 39 -1.78 -13.19 -1.84
C ALA A 39 -2.21 -13.09 -0.35
N SER A 40 -1.33 -13.50 0.56
CA SER A 40 -1.50 -13.37 2.00
C SER A 40 -1.59 -11.90 2.42
N ALA A 41 -0.76 -11.03 1.85
CA ALA A 41 -0.84 -9.59 2.08
C ALA A 41 -2.16 -9.00 1.56
N ALA A 42 -2.61 -9.38 0.36
CA ALA A 42 -3.87 -8.91 -0.21
C ALA A 42 -5.09 -9.34 0.63
N ALA A 43 -5.07 -10.56 1.17
CA ALA A 43 -6.12 -11.04 2.08
C ALA A 43 -6.18 -10.18 3.34
N LEU A 44 -5.04 -9.94 3.99
CA LEU A 44 -4.96 -9.08 5.18
C LEU A 44 -5.38 -7.64 4.89
N MET A 45 -4.96 -7.07 3.77
CA MET A 45 -5.34 -5.71 3.35
C MET A 45 -6.83 -5.59 3.01
N THR A 46 -7.45 -6.67 2.53
CA THR A 46 -8.89 -6.73 2.26
C THR A 46 -9.69 -6.81 3.57
N GLU A 47 -9.23 -7.62 4.52
CA GLU A 47 -9.85 -7.74 5.85
C GLU A 47 -9.65 -6.48 6.70
N MET A 48 -8.45 -5.89 6.64
CA MET A 48 -8.06 -4.73 7.43
C MET A 48 -7.51 -3.58 6.56
N PRO A 49 -8.35 -2.83 5.83
CA PRO A 49 -7.91 -1.75 4.92
C PRO A 49 -7.15 -0.60 5.60
N ALA A 50 -7.21 -0.48 6.92
CA ALA A 50 -6.43 0.47 7.71
C ALA A 50 -4.94 0.11 7.80
N ILE A 51 -4.56 -1.10 7.42
CA ILE A 51 -3.16 -1.54 7.38
C ILE A 51 -2.42 -1.03 6.13
N ILE A 52 -3.17 -0.59 5.11
CA ILE A 52 -2.62 -0.03 3.89
C ILE A 52 -2.11 1.38 4.19
N LYS A 53 -0.87 1.66 3.79
CA LYS A 53 -0.19 2.95 3.97
C LYS A 53 -0.91 4.04 3.15
N ARG A 54 -1.02 5.22 3.74
CA ARG A 54 -1.74 6.38 3.17
C ARG A 54 -0.89 7.64 3.30
N PRO A 55 -1.06 8.64 2.42
CA PRO A 55 -1.93 8.66 1.24
C PRO A 55 -1.41 7.73 0.11
N LEU A 56 -2.32 7.31 -0.79
CA LEU A 56 -1.99 6.57 -2.01
C LEU A 56 -2.63 7.32 -3.19
N LEU A 57 -1.81 7.73 -4.15
CA LEU A 57 -2.21 8.49 -5.32
C LEU A 57 -2.12 7.60 -6.56
N CYS A 58 -3.19 7.57 -7.34
CA CYS A 58 -3.31 6.81 -8.57
C CYS A 58 -4.08 7.63 -9.59
N ALA A 59 -3.55 7.78 -10.79
CA ALA A 59 -4.25 8.39 -11.92
C ALA A 59 -3.90 7.64 -13.22
N PRO A 60 -4.85 7.53 -14.17
CA PRO A 60 -4.57 6.86 -15.45
C PRO A 60 -3.37 7.50 -16.17
N GLY A 61 -2.44 6.66 -16.63
CA GLY A 61 -1.26 7.11 -17.36
C GLY A 61 -0.16 7.74 -16.51
N LYS A 62 -0.30 7.78 -15.18
CA LYS A 62 0.71 8.31 -14.24
C LYS A 62 1.19 7.23 -13.28
N PRO A 63 2.47 7.30 -12.83
CA PRO A 63 2.98 6.37 -11.83
C PRO A 63 2.23 6.55 -10.49
N MET A 64 1.94 5.44 -9.82
CA MET A 64 1.36 5.48 -8.48
C MET A 64 2.34 6.05 -7.46
N LEU A 65 1.82 6.85 -6.53
CA LEU A 65 2.60 7.41 -5.43
C LEU A 65 2.11 6.87 -4.10
N LEU A 66 3.07 6.46 -3.26
CA LEU A 66 2.81 5.99 -1.91
C LEU A 66 3.40 6.95 -0.87
N GLY A 67 2.53 7.45 0.00
CA GLY A 67 2.88 8.48 0.98
C GLY A 67 2.78 9.89 0.38
N PHE A 68 3.24 10.87 1.15
CA PHE A 68 3.29 12.26 0.75
C PHE A 68 4.74 12.75 0.77
N SER A 69 5.15 13.34 -0.35
CA SER A 69 6.36 14.15 -0.48
C SER A 69 6.01 15.31 -1.39
N ASP A 70 6.42 16.52 -0.99
CA ASP A 70 6.12 17.73 -1.74
C ASP A 70 6.64 17.62 -3.19
N SER A 71 7.90 17.21 -3.36
CA SER A 71 8.54 17.03 -4.66
C SER A 71 7.80 16.06 -5.58
N SER A 72 7.41 14.87 -5.08
CA SER A 72 6.73 13.87 -5.91
C SER A 72 5.31 14.31 -6.27
N TYR A 73 4.62 15.02 -5.38
CA TYR A 73 3.28 15.54 -5.66
C TYR A 73 3.36 16.68 -6.69
N GLN A 74 4.32 17.60 -6.55
CA GLN A 74 4.56 18.64 -7.56
C GLN A 74 4.80 18.01 -8.93
N GLN A 75 5.69 17.02 -9.04
CA GLN A 75 5.94 16.32 -10.31
C GLN A 75 4.69 15.61 -10.85
N PHE A 76 3.91 14.97 -9.98
CA PHE A 76 2.68 14.27 -10.36
C PHE A 76 1.62 15.23 -10.93
N PHE A 77 1.54 16.45 -10.41
CA PHE A 77 0.57 17.45 -10.87
C PHE A 77 1.12 18.40 -11.96
N HIS A 78 2.44 18.57 -12.10
CA HIS A 78 3.09 19.48 -13.06
C HIS A 78 3.46 18.86 -14.41
N GLU A 79 2.70 17.87 -14.90
CA GLU A 79 2.71 17.58 -16.33
C GLU A 79 1.77 18.58 -17.03
N VAL A 80 2.36 19.69 -17.50
CA VAL A 80 1.81 20.60 -18.51
C VAL A 80 2.77 20.64 -19.68
#